data_AF-A0A7C4RF77-F1
#
_entry.id   AF-A0A7C4RF77-F1
#
_cell.length_a   1.000
_cell.length_b   1.000
_cell.length_c   1.000
_cell.angle_alpha   90.00
_cell.angle_beta   90.00
_cell.angle_gamma   90.00
#
_symmetry.space_group_name_H-M   'P 1'
#
loop_
_entity.id
_entity.type
_entity.pdbx_description
1 polymer ?
#
loop_
_entity_poly.entity_id
_entity_poly.type
_entity_poly.pdbx_seq_one_letter_code
_entity_poly.pdbx_strand_id
1 'polypeptide(L)'
;MPSEFKDILDYNVTLGALRAILNILLTEKQVDIDFLRRNVAINKFDLIDHSINFLKKLQVVNISSKYVISNISPDDLRTLRAVIINRFTVSSDPYIRYLISFLDNFLSAKEYYEPGQVWHMLANARSKENVKSPREELSFKFKMLIRHLKELGLAITFKKFIIPIVDPSLILEIFNNMQFSRGSIYELMNSIRNRYLPCCDHFGKPYGPIVKSFESLESLGFLKLSSKSDAGLEYSIGGKKCNFLEVIKLEN
;
A
#
# COMPACT_ATOMS: atom_id res chain seq x y z
N MET A 1 -15.26 19.40 15.84
CA MET A 1 -15.60 19.58 14.41
C MET A 1 -15.42 18.26 13.69
N PRO A 2 -16.29 17.89 12.75
CA PRO A 2 -16.53 16.50 12.39
C PRO A 2 -15.30 15.90 11.72
N SER A 3 -14.66 14.96 12.41
CA SER A 3 -13.53 14.15 11.90
C SER A 3 -13.91 13.25 10.71
N GLU A 4 -15.18 13.25 10.30
CA GLU A 4 -15.76 12.32 9.34
C GLU A 4 -15.30 12.61 7.90
N PHE A 5 -14.95 13.85 7.56
CA PHE A 5 -14.62 14.26 6.19
C PHE A 5 -13.13 14.56 5.94
N LYS A 6 -12.24 14.26 6.90
CA LYS A 6 -10.79 14.44 6.67
C LYS A 6 -10.28 13.44 5.64
N ASP A 7 -9.46 13.95 4.75
CA ASP A 7 -8.78 13.20 3.71
C ASP A 7 -7.66 12.35 4.31
N ILE A 8 -7.45 11.15 3.78
CA ILE A 8 -6.37 10.27 4.23
C ILE A 8 -4.99 10.91 4.04
N LEU A 9 -4.85 11.85 3.08
CA LEU A 9 -3.63 12.63 2.85
C LEU A 9 -3.43 13.81 3.83
N ASP A 10 -4.41 14.12 4.68
CA ASP A 10 -4.25 15.17 5.71
C ASP A 10 -3.38 14.69 6.89
N TYR A 11 -3.28 13.37 7.06
CA TYR A 11 -2.55 12.78 8.18
C TYR A 11 -1.07 12.65 7.88
N ASN A 12 -0.28 13.48 8.54
CA ASN A 12 1.18 13.35 8.61
C ASN A 12 1.61 12.05 9.32
N VAL A 13 1.78 10.93 8.59
CA VAL A 13 2.22 9.63 9.15
C VAL A 13 3.45 9.03 8.47
N THR A 14 4.14 8.10 9.16
CA THR A 14 5.22 7.24 8.65
C THR A 14 4.98 5.79 9.06
N LEU A 15 5.45 4.80 8.29
CA LEU A 15 5.26 3.39 8.67
C LEU A 15 5.93 3.04 9.99
N GLY A 16 7.07 3.68 10.31
CA GLY A 16 7.73 3.50 11.60
C GLY A 16 6.84 3.91 12.78
N ALA A 17 6.14 5.05 12.68
CA ALA A 17 5.20 5.49 13.71
C ALA A 17 3.99 4.55 13.82
N LEU A 18 3.43 4.11 12.68
CA LEU A 18 2.32 3.15 12.67
C LEU A 18 2.73 1.82 13.33
N ARG A 19 3.89 1.27 12.96
CA ARG A 19 4.43 0.02 13.55
C ARG A 19 4.67 0.17 15.04
N ALA A 20 5.24 1.28 15.50
CA ALA A 20 5.50 1.52 16.92
C ALA A 20 4.21 1.53 17.74
N ILE A 21 3.19 2.26 17.27
CA ILE A 21 1.88 2.31 17.93
C ILE A 21 1.24 0.92 17.97
N LEU A 22 1.21 0.21 16.84
CA LEU A 22 0.57 -1.10 16.75
C LEU A 22 1.30 -2.16 17.59
N ASN A 23 2.63 -2.12 17.68
CA ASN A 23 3.40 -3.01 18.56
C ASN A 23 2.98 -2.87 20.03
N ILE A 24 2.80 -1.63 20.51
CA ILE A 24 2.33 -1.38 21.88
C ILE A 24 0.90 -1.92 22.04
N LEU A 25 0.00 -1.62 21.10
CA LEU A 25 -1.40 -2.08 21.14
C LEU A 25 -1.57 -3.61 21.07
N LEU A 26 -0.63 -4.33 20.45
CA LEU A 26 -0.65 -5.79 20.43
C LEU A 26 -0.19 -6.41 21.76
N THR A 27 0.66 -5.69 22.50
CA THR A 27 1.14 -6.12 23.83
C THR A 27 0.10 -5.77 24.90
N GLU A 28 -0.47 -4.58 24.81
CA GLU A 28 -1.47 -4.06 25.73
C GLU A 28 -2.79 -3.95 24.98
N LYS A 29 -3.72 -4.89 25.22
CA LYS A 29 -5.00 -5.02 24.49
C LYS A 29 -5.85 -3.74 24.43
N GLN A 30 -5.63 -2.80 25.34
CA GLN A 30 -6.30 -1.51 25.40
C GLN A 30 -5.36 -0.48 26.02
N VAL A 31 -5.04 0.58 25.27
CA VAL A 31 -4.03 1.57 25.69
C VAL A 31 -4.63 2.97 25.71
N ASP A 32 -4.35 3.72 26.77
CA ASP A 32 -4.72 5.13 26.89
C ASP A 32 -3.94 5.99 25.87
N ILE A 33 -4.60 6.90 25.17
CA ILE A 33 -3.96 7.80 24.19
C ILE A 33 -2.78 8.56 24.80
N ASP A 34 -2.89 8.99 26.06
CA ASP A 34 -1.83 9.73 26.74
C ASP A 34 -0.65 8.83 27.12
N PHE A 35 -0.86 7.52 27.23
CA PHE A 35 0.24 6.56 27.32
C PHE A 35 0.98 6.43 25.98
N LEU A 36 0.26 6.30 24.86
CA LEU A 36 0.89 6.25 23.53
C LEU A 36 1.71 7.51 23.25
N ARG A 37 1.15 8.68 23.59
CA ARG A 37 1.82 9.98 23.46
C ARG A 37 3.17 10.01 24.18
N ARG A 38 3.23 9.52 25.42
CA ARG A 38 4.44 9.52 26.24
C ARG A 38 5.49 8.49 25.81
N ASN A 39 5.06 7.32 25.32
CA ASN A 39 5.96 6.19 25.08
C ASN A 39 6.39 6.01 23.62
N VAL A 40 5.62 6.52 22.64
CA VAL A 40 5.98 6.44 21.22
C VAL A 40 6.87 7.61 20.79
N ALA A 41 6.77 8.78 21.42
CA ALA A 41 7.59 9.94 21.05
C ALA A 41 8.01 10.81 22.24
N ILE A 42 9.32 11.04 22.33
CA ILE A 42 9.87 12.22 22.99
C ILE A 42 9.56 13.43 22.07
N ASN A 43 8.56 14.25 22.43
CA ASN A 43 8.23 15.56 21.82
C ASN A 43 7.58 15.60 20.41
N LYS A 44 6.79 14.60 19.97
CA LYS A 44 6.02 14.69 18.70
C LYS A 44 4.58 14.17 18.80
N PHE A 45 3.78 14.78 19.69
CA PHE A 45 2.39 14.35 19.93
C PHE A 45 1.50 14.42 18.68
N ASP A 46 1.67 15.44 17.82
CA ASP A 46 0.87 15.59 16.59
C ASP A 46 1.03 14.41 15.63
N LEU A 47 2.24 13.83 15.54
CA LEU A 47 2.49 12.65 14.71
C LEU A 47 1.74 11.42 15.22
N ILE A 48 1.63 11.27 16.53
CA ILE A 48 0.91 10.16 17.17
C ILE A 48 -0.59 10.32 16.94
N ASP A 49 -1.12 11.52 17.16
CA ASP A 49 -2.54 11.81 16.93
C ASP A 49 -2.91 11.63 15.46
N HIS A 50 -2.06 12.08 14.53
CA HIS A 50 -2.26 11.84 13.10
C HIS A 50 -2.20 10.35 12.75
N SER A 51 -1.29 9.59 13.36
CA SER A 51 -1.15 8.15 13.16
C SER A 51 -2.35 7.36 13.67
N ILE A 52 -2.83 7.66 14.88
CA ILE A 52 -4.01 7.02 15.46
C ILE A 52 -5.25 7.30 14.61
N ASN A 53 -5.44 8.55 14.18
CA ASN A 53 -6.58 8.92 13.34
C ASN A 53 -6.49 8.30 11.93
N PHE A 54 -5.30 8.22 11.34
CA PHE A 54 -5.08 7.51 10.08
C PHE A 54 -5.43 6.03 10.20
N LEU A 55 -4.95 5.35 11.26
CA LEU A 55 -5.27 3.95 11.51
C LEU A 55 -6.77 3.73 11.76
N LYS A 56 -7.43 4.67 12.48
CA LYS A 56 -8.88 4.63 12.68
C LYS A 56 -9.62 4.78 11.36
N LYS A 57 -9.20 5.71 10.49
CA LYS A 57 -9.79 5.95 9.17
C LYS A 57 -9.67 4.71 8.28
N LEU A 58 -8.60 3.92 8.43
CA LEU A 58 -8.42 2.61 7.79
C LEU A 58 -9.05 1.43 8.53
N GLN A 59 -9.77 1.68 9.64
CA GLN A 59 -10.39 0.66 10.48
C GLN A 59 -9.39 -0.37 11.07
N VAL A 60 -8.11 -0.02 11.12
CA VAL A 60 -7.05 -0.85 11.72
C VAL A 60 -7.10 -0.78 13.24
N VAL A 61 -7.59 0.34 13.79
CA VAL A 61 -7.84 0.51 15.22
C VAL A 61 -9.25 1.04 15.46
N ASN A 62 -9.78 0.79 16.65
CA ASN A 62 -10.96 1.46 17.18
C ASN A 62 -10.57 2.43 18.30
N ILE A 63 -11.31 3.54 18.43
CA ILE A 63 -11.15 4.48 19.54
C ILE A 63 -12.44 4.48 20.34
N SER A 64 -12.34 4.05 21.61
CA SER A 64 -13.45 4.05 22.57
C SER A 64 -13.09 4.96 23.75
N SER A 65 -13.82 6.06 23.90
CA SER A 65 -13.50 7.14 24.84
C SER A 65 -12.07 7.65 24.67
N LYS A 66 -11.15 7.28 25.57
CA LYS A 66 -9.72 7.65 25.57
C LYS A 66 -8.78 6.51 25.21
N TYR A 67 -9.34 5.35 24.88
CA TYR A 67 -8.58 4.13 24.62
C TYR A 67 -8.52 3.80 23.14
N VAL A 68 -7.36 3.32 22.70
CA VAL A 68 -7.13 2.79 21.36
C VAL A 68 -7.02 1.28 21.45
N ILE A 69 -7.70 0.57 20.53
CA ILE A 69 -7.77 -0.89 20.47
C ILE A 69 -7.36 -1.32 19.06
N SER A 70 -6.40 -2.26 18.94
CA SER A 70 -6.01 -2.84 17.66
C SER A 70 -7.07 -3.83 17.15
N ASN A 71 -7.41 -3.74 15.86
CA ASN A 71 -8.30 -4.70 15.18
C ASN A 71 -7.52 -5.69 14.30
N ILE A 72 -6.18 -5.72 14.39
CA ILE A 72 -5.33 -6.57 13.55
C ILE A 72 -4.51 -7.56 14.39
N SER A 73 -4.05 -8.62 13.74
CA SER A 73 -3.22 -9.67 14.34
C SER A 73 -1.71 -9.35 14.31
N PRO A 74 -0.86 -10.11 15.02
CA PRO A 74 0.59 -10.00 14.89
C PRO A 74 1.13 -10.25 13.46
N ASP A 75 0.50 -11.14 12.68
CA ASP A 75 0.92 -11.42 11.30
C ASP A 75 0.57 -10.27 10.34
N ASP A 76 -0.55 -9.59 10.59
CA ASP A 76 -0.89 -8.36 9.88
C ASP A 76 0.14 -7.27 10.13
N LEU A 77 0.70 -7.18 11.34
CA LEU A 77 1.76 -6.21 11.62
C LEU A 77 3.06 -6.51 10.85
N ARG A 78 3.40 -7.79 10.64
CA ARG A 78 4.55 -8.17 9.80
C ARG A 78 4.36 -7.71 8.35
N THR A 79 3.12 -7.73 7.87
CA THR A 79 2.71 -7.40 6.49
C THR A 79 1.98 -6.05 6.39
N LEU A 80 2.30 -5.09 7.27
CA LEU A 80 1.54 -3.86 7.45
C LEU A 80 1.31 -3.06 6.16
N ARG A 81 2.28 -3.03 5.22
CA ARG A 81 2.09 -2.32 3.95
C ARG A 81 0.96 -2.96 3.13
N ALA A 82 0.96 -4.29 3.04
CA ALA A 82 -0.10 -5.04 2.37
C ALA A 82 -1.47 -4.80 3.03
N VAL A 83 -1.53 -4.76 4.36
CA VAL A 83 -2.76 -4.46 5.10
C VAL A 83 -3.28 -3.06 4.77
N ILE A 84 -2.43 -2.03 4.79
CA ILE A 84 -2.84 -0.65 4.46
C ILE A 84 -3.39 -0.57 3.03
N ILE A 85 -2.67 -1.15 2.07
CA ILE A 85 -3.07 -1.13 0.66
C ILE A 85 -4.38 -1.93 0.47
N ASN A 86 -4.56 -3.04 1.18
CA ASN A 86 -5.84 -3.75 1.20
C ASN A 86 -7.00 -2.89 1.71
N ARG A 87 -6.79 -2.15 2.80
CA ARG A 87 -7.80 -1.21 3.32
C ARG A 87 -8.15 -0.11 2.33
N PHE A 88 -7.20 0.36 1.51
CA PHE A 88 -7.52 1.30 0.44
C PHE A 88 -8.45 0.67 -0.61
N THR A 89 -8.24 -0.59 -0.95
CA THR A 89 -8.98 -1.31 -2.00
C THR A 89 -10.40 -1.67 -1.61
N VAL A 90 -10.63 -2.02 -0.35
CA VAL A 90 -11.96 -2.44 0.13
C VAL A 90 -12.78 -1.31 0.77
N SER A 91 -12.20 -0.11 0.90
CA SER A 91 -12.88 1.02 1.53
C SER A 91 -14.02 1.58 0.66
N SER A 92 -15.18 1.79 1.28
CA SER A 92 -16.30 2.51 0.68
C SER A 92 -16.21 4.04 0.86
N ASP A 93 -15.28 4.52 1.69
CA ASP A 93 -15.09 5.95 1.94
C ASP A 93 -14.47 6.65 0.71
N PRO A 94 -15.13 7.65 0.11
CA PRO A 94 -14.61 8.36 -1.05
C PRO A 94 -13.26 9.07 -0.79
N TYR A 95 -13.00 9.48 0.47
CA TYR A 95 -11.73 10.11 0.89
C TYR A 95 -10.56 9.13 1.00
N ILE A 96 -10.81 7.84 0.71
CA ILE A 96 -9.79 6.78 0.61
C ILE A 96 -9.84 6.16 -0.79
N ARG A 97 -11.05 5.82 -1.28
CA ARG A 97 -11.29 5.05 -2.50
C ARG A 97 -10.62 5.63 -3.74
N TYR A 98 -10.54 6.96 -3.85
CA TYR A 98 -9.89 7.60 -5.00
C TYR A 98 -8.41 7.17 -5.17
N LEU A 99 -7.74 6.77 -4.09
CA LEU A 99 -6.33 6.35 -4.14
C LEU A 99 -6.14 5.13 -5.04
N ILE A 100 -7.12 4.23 -5.14
CA ILE A 100 -7.01 3.06 -6.01
C ILE A 100 -7.05 3.45 -7.48
N SER A 101 -7.99 4.34 -7.85
CA SER A 101 -8.03 4.90 -9.20
C SER A 101 -6.75 5.68 -9.53
N PHE A 102 -6.17 6.39 -8.55
CA PHE A 102 -4.88 7.03 -8.72
C PHE A 102 -3.74 6.00 -8.95
N LEU A 103 -3.64 4.98 -8.09
CA LEU A 103 -2.61 3.94 -8.16
C LEU A 103 -2.67 3.16 -9.47
N ASP A 104 -3.87 2.86 -9.97
CA ASP A 104 -4.08 2.18 -11.25
C ASP A 104 -3.45 2.96 -12.39
N ASN A 105 -3.69 4.28 -12.46
CA ASN A 105 -3.07 5.16 -13.46
C ASN A 105 -1.57 5.34 -13.24
N PHE A 106 -1.12 5.42 -11.98
CA PHE A 106 0.27 5.67 -11.63
C PHE A 106 1.18 4.46 -11.88
N LEU A 107 0.68 3.23 -11.67
CA LEU A 107 1.45 2.00 -11.87
C LEU A 107 1.34 1.45 -13.31
N SER A 108 0.26 1.76 -14.03
CA SER A 108 0.05 1.30 -15.41
C SER A 108 0.81 2.10 -16.46
N ALA A 109 1.18 3.35 -16.17
CA ALA A 109 1.74 4.27 -17.15
C ALA A 109 3.20 4.66 -16.85
N LYS A 110 3.95 4.99 -17.92
CA LYS A 110 5.31 5.58 -17.98
C LYS A 110 6.40 4.92 -17.12
N GLU A 111 7.65 5.10 -17.55
CA GLU A 111 8.80 4.71 -16.71
C GLU A 111 9.07 5.71 -15.58
N TYR A 112 8.66 6.97 -15.74
CA TYR A 112 8.86 8.04 -14.76
C TYR A 112 7.89 9.20 -15.01
N TYR A 113 7.68 10.03 -13.98
CA TYR A 113 6.79 11.19 -14.01
C TYR A 113 7.44 12.46 -13.47
N GLU A 114 7.06 13.59 -14.06
CA GLU A 114 7.27 14.90 -13.44
C GLU A 114 6.21 15.17 -12.36
N PRO A 115 6.49 16.02 -11.36
CA PRO A 115 5.55 16.29 -10.27
C PRO A 115 4.18 16.76 -10.75
N GLY A 116 4.13 17.62 -11.78
CA GLY A 116 2.88 18.11 -12.37
C GLY A 116 2.01 17.02 -13.01
N GLN A 117 2.62 15.91 -13.46
CA GLN A 117 1.88 14.79 -14.04
C GLN A 117 1.23 13.95 -12.94
N VAL A 118 1.98 13.60 -11.89
CA VAL A 118 1.44 12.87 -10.72
C VAL A 118 0.37 13.70 -10.03
N TRP A 119 0.58 15.01 -9.97
CA TRP A 119 -0.40 15.98 -9.49
C TRP A 119 -1.73 15.90 -10.24
N HIS A 120 -1.67 15.95 -11.57
CA HIS A 120 -2.86 15.91 -12.40
C HIS A 120 -3.61 14.57 -12.26
N MET A 121 -2.90 13.45 -12.15
CA MET A 121 -3.49 12.14 -11.87
C MET A 121 -4.25 12.12 -10.54
N LEU A 122 -3.65 12.66 -9.48
CA LEU A 122 -4.29 12.76 -8.17
C LEU A 122 -5.56 13.62 -8.25
N ALA A 123 -5.47 14.80 -8.86
CA ALA A 123 -6.61 15.72 -8.99
C ALA A 123 -7.78 15.07 -9.74
N ASN A 124 -7.49 14.37 -10.84
CA ASN A 124 -8.50 13.67 -11.63
C ASN A 124 -9.16 12.52 -10.85
N ALA A 125 -8.36 11.72 -10.14
CA ALA A 125 -8.88 10.61 -9.33
C ALA A 125 -9.82 11.12 -8.23
N ARG A 126 -9.42 12.19 -7.52
CA ARG A 126 -10.25 12.83 -6.49
C ARG A 126 -11.54 13.40 -7.04
N SER A 127 -11.46 14.09 -8.19
CA SER A 127 -12.64 14.69 -8.84
C SER A 127 -13.69 13.64 -9.22
N LYS A 128 -13.27 12.45 -9.68
CA LYS A 128 -14.19 11.34 -10.00
C LYS A 128 -14.95 10.84 -8.78
N GLU A 129 -14.34 10.94 -7.59
CA GLU A 129 -14.94 10.55 -6.31
C GLU A 129 -15.65 11.71 -5.60
N ASN A 130 -15.83 12.85 -6.27
CA ASN A 130 -16.41 14.09 -5.72
C ASN A 130 -15.66 14.64 -4.48
N VAL A 131 -14.37 14.29 -4.32
CA VAL A 131 -13.53 14.78 -3.22
C VAL A 131 -12.94 16.14 -3.61
N LYS A 132 -13.56 17.22 -3.13
CA LYS A 132 -13.10 18.60 -3.37
C LYS A 132 -11.85 18.91 -2.54
N SER A 133 -11.02 19.85 -3.01
CA SER A 133 -9.89 20.36 -2.23
C SER A 133 -9.70 21.86 -2.49
N PRO A 134 -9.55 22.69 -1.44
CA PRO A 134 -9.09 24.06 -1.60
C PRO A 134 -7.74 24.09 -2.31
N ARG A 135 -7.51 25.07 -3.20
CA ARG A 135 -6.26 25.17 -3.98
C ARG A 135 -5.00 25.29 -3.11
N GLU A 136 -5.12 25.77 -1.88
CA GLU A 136 -4.00 26.00 -0.96
C GLU A 136 -3.53 24.72 -0.24
N GLU A 137 -4.41 23.74 -0.01
CA GLU A 137 -4.07 22.46 0.65
C GLU A 137 -3.39 21.46 -0.29
N LEU A 138 -3.42 21.76 -1.59
CA LEU A 138 -3.05 20.86 -2.66
C LEU A 138 -1.55 20.53 -2.67
N SER A 139 -0.66 21.51 -2.43
CA SER A 139 0.80 21.28 -2.36
C SER A 139 1.21 20.39 -1.18
N PHE A 140 0.56 20.57 -0.03
CA PHE A 140 0.74 19.73 1.15
C PHE A 140 0.28 18.30 0.88
N LYS A 141 -0.95 18.12 0.34
CA LYS A 141 -1.48 16.81 -0.06
C LYS A 141 -0.56 16.10 -1.07
N PHE A 142 0.05 16.84 -2.00
CA PHE A 142 1.04 16.28 -2.92
C PHE A 142 2.24 15.70 -2.17
N LYS A 143 2.86 16.49 -1.29
CA LYS A 143 4.03 16.06 -0.52
C LYS A 143 3.71 14.82 0.32
N MET A 144 2.52 14.82 0.92
CA MET A 144 1.99 13.71 1.72
C MET A 144 1.78 12.45 0.88
N LEU A 145 1.17 12.57 -0.31
CA LEU A 145 1.01 11.47 -1.26
C LEU A 145 2.35 10.84 -1.61
N ILE A 146 3.32 11.65 -2.07
CA ILE A 146 4.63 11.12 -2.49
C ILE A 146 5.32 10.39 -1.35
N ARG A 147 5.24 10.93 -0.13
CA ARG A 147 5.80 10.24 1.04
C ARG A 147 5.09 8.92 1.29
N HIS A 148 3.76 8.88 1.29
CA HIS A 148 3.01 7.63 1.50
C HIS A 148 3.32 6.58 0.44
N LEU A 149 3.46 6.97 -0.84
CA LEU A 149 3.86 6.05 -1.91
C LEU A 149 5.26 5.46 -1.64
N LYS A 150 6.22 6.28 -1.21
CA LYS A 150 7.58 5.81 -0.87
C LYS A 150 7.57 4.86 0.31
N GLU A 151 6.89 5.23 1.40
CA GLU A 151 6.76 4.38 2.59
C GLU A 151 6.14 3.02 2.23
N LEU A 152 5.08 3.03 1.40
CA LEU A 152 4.43 1.79 0.95
C LEU A 152 5.25 0.99 -0.07
N GLY A 153 6.42 1.46 -0.51
CA GLY A 153 7.23 0.75 -1.52
C GLY A 153 6.63 0.81 -2.93
N LEU A 154 5.87 1.87 -3.24
CA LEU A 154 5.19 2.07 -4.52
C LEU A 154 5.86 3.14 -5.40
N ALA A 155 6.80 3.90 -4.86
CA ALA A 155 7.52 4.91 -5.62
C ALA A 155 8.94 5.13 -5.09
N ILE A 156 9.82 5.58 -5.98
CA ILE A 156 11.08 6.24 -5.61
C ILE A 156 11.16 7.61 -6.28
N THR A 157 12.02 8.46 -5.74
CA THR A 157 12.29 9.80 -6.29
C THR A 157 13.74 9.87 -6.73
N PHE A 158 13.97 10.19 -7.99
CA PHE A 158 15.32 10.41 -8.53
C PHE A 158 15.38 11.77 -9.22
N LYS A 159 16.25 12.65 -8.71
CA LYS A 159 16.27 14.08 -9.09
C LYS A 159 14.87 14.69 -8.94
N LYS A 160 14.32 15.27 -10.02
CA LYS A 160 12.96 15.84 -10.05
C LYS A 160 11.86 14.84 -10.43
N PHE A 161 12.21 13.58 -10.73
CA PHE A 161 11.26 12.60 -11.23
C PHE A 161 10.77 11.66 -10.13
N ILE A 162 9.51 11.25 -10.27
CA ILE A 162 8.85 10.24 -9.45
C ILE A 162 8.71 8.99 -10.32
N ILE A 163 9.31 7.90 -9.87
CA ILE A 163 9.38 6.64 -10.63
C ILE A 163 8.43 5.66 -9.96
N PRO A 164 7.41 5.14 -10.68
CA PRO A 164 6.55 4.09 -10.16
C PRO A 164 7.38 2.81 -10.01
N ILE A 165 7.31 2.21 -8.82
CA ILE A 165 7.94 0.92 -8.54
C ILE A 165 6.94 0.04 -7.80
N VAL A 166 7.22 -1.25 -7.74
CA VAL A 166 6.69 -2.08 -6.67
C VAL A 166 7.87 -2.75 -6.01
N ASP A 167 8.08 -2.43 -4.74
CA ASP A 167 9.18 -2.99 -3.95
C ASP A 167 9.02 -4.53 -3.89
N PRO A 168 10.04 -5.32 -4.27
CA PRO A 168 10.04 -6.78 -4.12
C PRO A 168 9.58 -7.25 -2.72
N SER A 169 9.97 -6.54 -1.67
CA SER A 169 9.58 -6.88 -0.31
C SER A 169 8.10 -6.64 -0.03
N LEU A 170 7.45 -5.67 -0.71
CA LEU A 170 6.00 -5.50 -0.63
C LEU A 170 5.28 -6.71 -1.25
N ILE A 171 5.76 -7.24 -2.38
CA ILE A 171 5.18 -8.42 -3.00
C ILE A 171 5.23 -9.63 -2.05
N LEU A 172 6.35 -9.85 -1.37
CA LEU A 172 6.47 -10.90 -0.36
C LEU A 172 5.52 -10.68 0.83
N GLU A 173 5.38 -9.42 1.31
CA GLU A 173 4.39 -9.09 2.33
C GLU A 173 2.97 -9.42 1.88
N ILE A 174 2.61 -9.15 0.62
CA ILE A 174 1.30 -9.48 0.05
C ILE A 174 1.10 -10.99 -0.03
N PHE A 175 2.09 -11.75 -0.51
CA PHE A 175 2.00 -13.21 -0.55
C PHE A 175 1.82 -13.81 0.84
N ASN A 176 2.54 -13.30 1.83
CA ASN A 176 2.40 -13.73 3.22
C ASN A 176 1.00 -13.40 3.76
N ASN A 177 0.49 -12.19 3.52
CA ASN A 177 -0.86 -11.80 3.96
C ASN A 177 -1.95 -12.67 3.29
N MET A 178 -1.76 -13.01 2.02
CA MET A 178 -2.64 -13.91 1.26
C MET A 178 -2.47 -15.40 1.63
N GLN A 179 -1.46 -15.76 2.44
CA GLN A 179 -1.02 -17.14 2.66
C GLN A 179 -0.74 -17.91 1.36
N PHE A 180 -0.28 -17.19 0.33
CA PHE A 180 -0.03 -17.76 -0.98
C PHE A 180 1.33 -18.48 -1.00
N SER A 181 1.36 -19.67 -1.61
CA SER A 181 2.57 -20.49 -1.73
C SER A 181 2.92 -20.83 -3.17
N ARG A 182 1.94 -21.20 -4.00
CA ARG A 182 2.13 -21.49 -5.42
C ARG A 182 0.81 -21.43 -6.18
N GLY A 183 0.87 -21.15 -7.48
CA GLY A 183 -0.32 -21.13 -8.33
C GLY A 183 -0.12 -20.47 -9.68
N SER A 184 -1.23 -20.35 -10.40
CA SER A 184 -1.31 -19.63 -11.68
C SER A 184 -1.00 -18.14 -11.47
N ILE A 185 -0.15 -17.59 -12.33
CA ILE A 185 0.16 -16.14 -12.30
C ILE A 185 -1.12 -15.32 -12.58
N TYR A 186 -1.99 -15.77 -13.48
CA TYR A 186 -3.23 -15.07 -13.80
C TYR A 186 -4.16 -14.95 -12.58
N GLU A 187 -4.38 -16.05 -11.86
CA GLU A 187 -5.24 -16.09 -10.67
C GLU A 187 -4.65 -15.26 -9.52
N LEU A 188 -3.33 -15.34 -9.35
CA LEU A 188 -2.59 -14.56 -8.37
C LEU A 188 -2.72 -13.05 -8.66
N MET A 189 -2.49 -12.63 -9.90
CA MET A 189 -2.59 -11.23 -10.31
C MET A 189 -4.00 -10.69 -10.14
N ASN A 190 -5.04 -11.45 -10.49
CA ASN A 190 -6.42 -11.05 -10.22
C ASN A 190 -6.70 -10.94 -8.72
N SER A 191 -6.17 -11.86 -7.91
CA SER A 191 -6.31 -11.80 -6.46
C SER A 191 -5.63 -10.56 -5.86
N ILE A 192 -4.44 -10.20 -6.35
CA ILE A 192 -3.71 -8.99 -5.92
C ILE A 192 -4.46 -7.74 -6.37
N ARG A 193 -4.89 -7.66 -7.63
CA ARG A 193 -5.64 -6.52 -8.18
C ARG A 193 -6.90 -6.21 -7.37
N ASN A 194 -7.64 -7.25 -7.01
CA ASN A 194 -8.95 -7.09 -6.37
C ASN A 194 -8.85 -6.79 -4.87
N ARG A 195 -7.70 -7.04 -4.23
CA ARG A 195 -7.58 -6.95 -2.76
C ARG A 195 -6.43 -6.10 -2.29
N TYR A 196 -5.41 -5.84 -3.08
CA TYR A 196 -4.21 -5.15 -2.63
C TYR A 196 -3.98 -3.97 -3.55
N LEU A 197 -3.36 -4.17 -4.72
CA LEU A 197 -2.94 -3.06 -5.56
C LEU A 197 -3.22 -3.33 -7.04
N PRO A 198 -3.48 -2.28 -7.83
CA PRO A 198 -3.56 -2.39 -9.29
C PRO A 198 -2.25 -2.90 -9.89
N CYS A 199 -2.26 -4.13 -10.38
CA CYS A 199 -1.05 -4.83 -10.83
C CYS A 199 -1.12 -5.30 -12.28
N CYS A 200 -2.29 -5.30 -12.91
CA CYS A 200 -2.50 -5.72 -14.28
C CYS A 200 -3.65 -4.94 -14.94
N ASP A 201 -3.63 -4.88 -16.28
CA ASP A 201 -4.72 -4.30 -17.05
C ASP A 201 -5.98 -5.18 -17.03
N HIS A 202 -7.04 -4.72 -17.70
CA HIS A 202 -8.31 -5.43 -17.77
C HIS A 202 -8.24 -6.76 -18.54
N PHE A 203 -7.18 -7.01 -19.32
CA PHE A 203 -6.92 -8.28 -19.97
C PHE A 203 -6.04 -9.21 -19.11
N GLY A 204 -5.64 -8.78 -17.92
CA GLY A 204 -4.79 -9.55 -17.00
C GLY A 204 -3.31 -9.46 -17.34
N LYS A 205 -2.87 -8.54 -18.19
CA LYS A 205 -1.46 -8.31 -18.50
C LYS A 205 -0.79 -7.51 -17.36
N PRO A 206 0.31 -8.01 -16.76
CA PRO A 206 0.97 -7.36 -15.64
C PRO A 206 1.59 -6.02 -16.03
N TYR A 207 1.54 -5.05 -15.12
CA TYR A 207 2.22 -3.77 -15.30
C TYR A 207 3.73 -3.90 -15.10
N GLY A 208 4.48 -3.04 -15.80
CA GLY A 208 5.95 -3.07 -15.80
C GLY A 208 6.60 -3.08 -14.40
N PRO A 209 6.15 -2.26 -13.43
CA PRO A 209 6.66 -2.30 -12.07
C PRO A 209 6.55 -3.69 -11.42
N ILE A 210 5.43 -4.39 -11.60
CA ILE A 210 5.20 -5.73 -11.04
C ILE A 210 6.09 -6.78 -11.72
N VAL A 211 6.23 -6.70 -13.04
CA VAL A 211 7.12 -7.58 -13.80
C VAL A 211 8.55 -7.46 -13.24
N LYS A 212 9.05 -6.24 -13.05
CA LYS A 212 10.38 -5.98 -12.48
C LYS A 212 10.54 -6.52 -11.05
N SER A 213 9.48 -6.45 -10.22
CA SER A 213 9.50 -7.03 -8.88
C SER A 213 9.61 -8.55 -8.92
N PHE A 214 8.83 -9.21 -9.79
CA PHE A 214 8.88 -10.67 -9.96
C PHE A 214 10.24 -11.13 -10.52
N GLU A 215 10.79 -10.42 -11.50
CA GLU A 215 12.15 -10.67 -12.00
C GLU A 215 13.20 -10.58 -10.88
N SER A 216 13.12 -9.51 -10.07
CA SER A 216 14.04 -9.30 -8.95
C SER A 216 13.92 -10.43 -7.92
N LEU A 217 12.70 -10.79 -7.52
CA LEU A 217 12.48 -11.86 -6.56
C LEU A 217 12.88 -13.24 -7.08
N GLU A 218 12.70 -13.51 -8.38
CA GLU A 218 13.20 -14.75 -8.99
C GLU A 218 14.74 -14.78 -8.98
N SER A 219 15.40 -13.69 -9.36
CA SER A 219 16.87 -13.60 -9.35
C SER A 219 17.48 -13.76 -7.95
N LEU A 220 16.76 -13.31 -6.92
CA LEU A 220 17.15 -13.43 -5.52
C LEU A 220 16.77 -14.79 -4.90
N GLY A 221 16.12 -15.69 -5.65
CA GLY A 221 15.74 -17.02 -5.18
C GLY A 221 14.54 -17.06 -4.24
N PHE A 222 13.73 -16.00 -4.17
CA PHE A 222 12.48 -15.98 -3.40
C PHE A 222 11.29 -16.54 -4.20
N LEU A 223 11.37 -16.52 -5.53
CA LEU A 223 10.36 -17.07 -6.42
C LEU A 223 10.97 -18.03 -7.41
N LYS A 224 10.16 -19.00 -7.85
CA LYS A 224 10.42 -19.82 -9.01
C LYS A 224 9.32 -19.60 -10.05
N LEU A 225 9.69 -19.02 -11.20
CA LEU A 225 8.80 -18.86 -12.33
C LEU A 225 8.97 -20.05 -13.27
N SER A 226 7.85 -20.60 -13.75
CA SER A 226 7.87 -21.75 -14.65
C SER A 226 6.70 -21.73 -15.63
N SER A 227 6.82 -22.51 -16.71
CA SER A 227 5.68 -22.86 -17.55
C SER A 227 5.28 -24.30 -17.22
N LYS A 228 4.03 -24.50 -16.76
CA LYS A 228 3.53 -25.81 -16.29
C LYS A 228 2.29 -26.32 -17.06
N SER A 229 1.85 -25.64 -18.12
CA SER A 229 0.71 -26.10 -18.94
C SER A 229 0.71 -25.49 -20.34
N ASP A 230 0.10 -26.18 -21.29
CA ASP A 230 -0.12 -25.70 -22.68
C ASP A 230 -1.37 -24.79 -22.82
N ALA A 231 -2.13 -24.57 -21.74
CA ALA A 231 -3.43 -23.86 -21.78
C ALA A 231 -3.53 -22.60 -20.88
N GLY A 232 -2.50 -22.29 -20.07
CA GLY A 232 -2.47 -21.09 -19.23
C GLY A 232 -1.94 -19.86 -19.97
N LEU A 233 -2.50 -18.68 -19.70
CA LEU A 233 -2.00 -17.41 -20.24
C LEU A 233 -0.53 -17.22 -19.85
N GLU A 234 0.37 -17.25 -20.84
CA GLU A 234 1.80 -17.05 -20.62
C GLU A 234 2.14 -15.57 -20.55
N TYR A 235 3.00 -15.23 -19.59
CA TYR A 235 3.53 -13.90 -19.38
C TYR A 235 5.02 -13.88 -19.67
N SER A 236 5.49 -12.82 -20.34
CA SER A 236 6.91 -12.55 -20.48
C SER A 236 7.41 -11.83 -19.24
N ILE A 237 8.20 -12.52 -18.41
CA ILE A 237 8.83 -11.99 -17.20
C ILE A 237 10.33 -12.35 -17.29
N GLY A 238 11.20 -11.35 -17.32
CA GLY A 238 12.65 -11.55 -17.41
C GLY A 238 13.09 -12.22 -18.71
N GLY A 239 12.34 -12.02 -19.80
CA GLY A 239 12.56 -12.71 -21.08
C GLY A 239 12.13 -14.18 -21.10
N LYS A 240 11.57 -14.70 -20.01
CA LYS A 240 11.00 -16.05 -19.94
C LYS A 240 9.49 -15.99 -20.13
N LYS A 241 8.94 -16.97 -20.85
CA LYS A 241 7.49 -17.22 -20.85
C LYS A 241 7.14 -18.12 -19.67
N CYS A 242 6.25 -17.64 -18.80
CA CYS A 242 5.83 -18.35 -17.60
C CYS A 242 4.35 -18.15 -17.33
N ASN A 243 3.71 -19.16 -16.76
CA ASN A 243 2.29 -19.12 -16.35
C ASN A 243 2.10 -19.57 -14.89
N PHE A 244 3.16 -20.04 -14.23
CA PHE A 244 3.12 -20.57 -12.88
C PHE A 244 4.22 -19.93 -12.02
N LEU A 245 3.87 -19.62 -10.77
CA LEU A 245 4.77 -19.03 -9.78
C LEU A 245 4.69 -19.82 -8.48
N GLU A 246 5.85 -20.04 -7.88
CA GLU A 246 6.02 -20.68 -6.57
C GLU A 246 6.88 -19.78 -5.67
N VAL A 247 6.43 -19.55 -4.45
CA VAL A 247 7.14 -18.80 -3.41
C VAL A 247 8.06 -19.76 -2.67
N ILE A 248 9.36 -19.53 -2.80
CA ILE A 248 10.38 -20.29 -2.07
C ILE A 248 10.43 -19.67 -0.68
N LYS A 249 9.78 -20.32 0.29
CA LYS A 249 9.95 -19.95 1.70
C LYS A 249 11.41 -20.20 2.07
N LEU A 250 12.13 -19.14 2.44
CA LEU A 250 13.30 -19.33 3.28
C LEU A 250 12.76 -19.87 4.60
N GLU A 251 13.04 -21.14 4.88
CA GLU A 251 12.85 -21.68 6.23
C GLU A 251 13.59 -20.75 7.19
N ASN A 252 12.86 -20.16 8.14
CA ASN A 252 13.44 -19.52 9.31
C ASN A 252 13.74 -20.59 10.35
#